data_AF-A0A8H4AU04-F1
#
_entry.id   AF-A0A8H4AU04-F1
#
_cell.length_a   1.000
_cell.length_b   1.000
_cell.length_c   1.000
_cell.angle_alpha   90.00
_cell.angle_beta   90.00
_cell.angle_gamma   90.00
#
_symmetry.space_group_name_H-M   'P 1'
#
loop_
_entity.id
_entity.type
_entity.pdbx_description
1 polymer ?
#
loop_
_entity_poly.entity_id
_entity_poly.type
_entity_poly.pdbx_seq_one_letter_code
_entity_poly.pdbx_strand_id
1 'polypeptide(L)'
;MKETLLMITSLIILFSSFLYVSPTKSNSQPAQCYDHPNPLNWQYREAVPCPVSKQKVITSNLAATDSNKNMFDLTFTCGVKNETTCDRVKETFEIAGNIISSAFILNSVITINASYIDFCVVLGECGSKSGLVTLGGASPARSIPLQDDDGLVRLYPQALVKQFQFKTHPEYGPYDITAMFNSAGTNFWFDGDGNIGPKQQDFLFVVLHEIIHGLGFASNWGDYINDDNPKAITPDVCLVPDDDDSKLKFNGFMESVFDKYIINMSSGHKTSETTNKLNQFANATTKFSDDAQFKAKFKSSSQYQLARDMMNLVTTPSSLGFLPHDSNTTAQAIILETSLNPYQQGSSVSHVDFNTYNNTGDFLMKYLADRGVSLRTMTTSRGCTDIIGPKLKLILETIGYATSDYPNPYKPNATITSNNLNQNVGGNAVVSNSSPKMINLDFKALIIFNLVSIVTAQFFLKDIYI
;
A
#
# COMPACT_ATOMS: atom_id res chain seq x y z
N MET A 1 20.47 -81.25 9.92
CA MET A 1 20.80 -79.86 10.34
C MET A 1 21.43 -79.11 9.16
N LYS A 2 20.65 -78.85 8.11
CA LYS A 2 21.11 -78.12 6.94
C LYS A 2 19.94 -77.51 6.15
N GLU A 3 18.88 -77.08 6.84
CA GLU A 3 17.76 -76.35 6.20
C GLU A 3 17.18 -75.22 7.06
N THR A 4 17.75 -74.92 8.24
CA THR A 4 17.21 -73.89 9.15
C THR A 4 18.13 -72.67 9.28
N LEU A 5 19.01 -72.45 8.30
CA LEU A 5 19.96 -71.32 8.31
C LEU A 5 19.95 -70.48 7.02
N LEU A 6 19.01 -70.72 6.10
CA LEU A 6 18.88 -69.93 4.85
C LEU A 6 17.63 -69.03 4.79
N MET A 7 16.74 -69.10 5.78
CA MET A 7 15.55 -68.24 5.85
C MET A 7 15.68 -67.02 6.78
N ILE A 8 16.76 -66.90 7.56
CA ILE A 8 16.96 -65.76 8.46
C ILE A 8 17.80 -64.63 7.80
N THR A 9 18.58 -64.93 6.77
CA THR A 9 19.33 -63.90 6.01
C THR A 9 18.51 -63.24 4.90
N SER A 10 17.39 -63.82 4.48
CA SER A 10 16.50 -63.21 3.46
C SER A 10 15.41 -62.31 4.05
N LEU A 11 15.15 -62.37 5.37
CA LEU A 11 14.17 -61.51 6.02
C LEU A 11 14.76 -60.19 6.56
N ILE A 12 16.09 -60.09 6.68
CA ILE A 12 16.78 -58.88 7.16
C ILE A 12 17.18 -57.95 6.00
N ILE A 13 17.19 -58.43 4.75
CA ILE A 13 17.50 -57.62 3.56
C ILE A 13 16.24 -57.06 2.89
N LEU A 14 15.04 -57.54 3.26
CA LEU A 14 13.75 -56.97 2.81
C LEU A 14 13.17 -55.88 3.74
N PHE A 15 13.86 -55.55 4.84
CA PHE A 15 13.47 -54.49 5.78
C PHE A 15 14.49 -53.34 5.90
N SER A 16 15.46 -53.25 4.98
CA SER A 16 16.39 -52.12 4.87
C SER A 16 16.16 -51.25 3.63
N SER A 17 15.14 -51.55 2.83
CA SER A 17 14.70 -50.75 1.68
C SER A 17 13.36 -50.04 1.90
N PHE A 18 12.91 -49.89 3.15
CA PHE A 18 12.09 -48.74 3.49
C PHE A 18 13.02 -47.53 3.46
N LEU A 19 13.16 -46.97 2.26
CA LEU A 19 13.55 -45.59 2.05
C LEU A 19 12.78 -44.79 3.10
N TYR A 20 13.50 -44.28 4.09
CA TYR A 20 13.14 -43.03 4.75
C TYR A 20 13.13 -41.99 3.63
N VAL A 21 12.04 -41.96 2.86
CA VAL A 21 11.53 -40.71 2.32
C VAL A 21 11.06 -39.97 3.56
N SER A 22 12.02 -39.35 4.26
CA SER A 22 11.70 -38.18 5.04
C SER A 22 10.83 -37.34 4.12
N PRO A 23 9.59 -36.98 4.51
CA PRO A 23 8.87 -35.99 3.73
C PRO A 23 9.85 -34.83 3.64
N THR A 24 10.30 -34.51 2.43
CA THR A 24 10.96 -33.24 2.19
C THR A 24 9.95 -32.25 2.73
N LYS A 25 10.20 -31.70 3.92
CA LYS A 25 9.55 -30.47 4.33
C LYS A 25 9.79 -29.58 3.14
N SER A 26 8.74 -29.32 2.38
CA SER A 26 8.70 -28.19 1.48
C SER A 26 9.17 -27.04 2.35
N ASN A 27 10.44 -26.66 2.18
CA ASN A 27 10.99 -25.45 2.75
C ASN A 27 10.38 -24.31 1.93
N SER A 28 9.05 -24.21 1.94
CA SER A 28 8.36 -23.02 1.51
C SER A 28 8.74 -22.00 2.57
N GLN A 29 9.71 -21.15 2.24
CA GLN A 29 9.95 -19.96 3.03
C GLN A 29 8.61 -19.25 3.23
N PRO A 30 8.38 -18.68 4.42
CA PRO A 30 7.22 -17.83 4.61
C PRO A 30 7.23 -16.74 3.52
N ALA A 31 6.07 -16.47 2.93
CA ALA A 31 5.94 -15.36 2.01
C ALA A 31 6.42 -14.06 2.68
N GLN A 32 7.00 -13.14 1.92
CA GLN A 32 7.51 -11.88 2.45
C GLN A 32 6.44 -10.80 2.30
N CYS A 33 6.03 -10.20 3.41
CA CYS A 33 5.15 -9.04 3.42
C CYS A 33 5.99 -7.76 3.47
N TYR A 34 5.34 -6.64 3.19
CA TYR A 34 6.00 -5.34 3.19
C TYR A 34 5.23 -4.37 4.07
N ASP A 35 5.87 -3.89 5.13
CA ASP A 35 5.34 -2.83 5.97
C ASP A 35 5.69 -1.47 5.37
N HIS A 36 4.76 -0.52 5.42
CA HIS A 36 4.90 0.83 4.86
C HIS A 36 4.80 1.84 6.02
N PRO A 37 5.92 2.10 6.72
CA PRO A 37 5.91 2.92 7.93
C PRO A 37 5.78 4.42 7.65
N ASN A 38 6.08 4.87 6.42
CA ASN A 38 5.96 6.27 6.01
C ASN A 38 4.97 6.40 4.84
N PRO A 39 3.71 6.80 5.08
CA PRO A 39 2.71 6.92 4.03
C PRO A 39 2.97 8.07 3.03
N LEU A 40 3.93 8.96 3.31
CA LEU A 40 4.33 10.04 2.40
C LEU A 40 5.51 9.63 1.50
N ASN A 41 6.22 8.56 1.86
CA ASN A 41 7.30 8.01 1.05
C ASN A 41 6.92 6.61 0.53
N TRP A 42 6.25 6.60 -0.61
CA TRP A 42 5.80 5.40 -1.33
C TRP A 42 6.94 4.44 -1.76
N GLN A 43 8.21 4.88 -1.81
CA GLN A 43 9.35 3.98 -2.07
C GLN A 43 9.82 3.26 -0.81
N TYR A 44 9.53 3.83 0.37
CA TYR A 44 10.04 3.31 1.62
C TYR A 44 9.13 2.22 2.18
N ARG A 45 9.64 1.00 2.17
CA ARG A 45 8.99 -0.17 2.76
C ARG A 45 10.00 -1.08 3.43
N GLU A 46 9.50 -1.87 4.37
CA GLU A 46 10.29 -2.80 5.15
C GLU A 46 9.83 -4.23 4.87
N ALA A 47 10.76 -5.06 4.39
CA ALA A 47 10.57 -6.50 4.28
C ALA A 47 10.31 -7.11 5.65
N VAL A 48 9.18 -7.79 5.83
CA VAL A 48 8.86 -8.49 7.09
C VAL A 48 8.44 -9.93 6.85
N PRO A 49 8.77 -10.86 7.76
CA PRO A 49 8.26 -12.22 7.70
C PRO A 49 6.73 -12.23 7.68
N CYS A 50 6.15 -13.01 6.77
CA CYS A 50 4.70 -13.19 6.69
C CYS A 50 4.35 -14.68 6.81
N PRO A 51 4.51 -15.25 8.01
CA PRO A 51 4.20 -16.64 8.23
C PRO A 51 2.70 -16.90 8.00
N VAL A 52 2.40 -18.12 7.58
CA VAL A 52 1.02 -18.55 7.41
C VAL A 52 0.38 -18.72 8.78
N SER A 53 -0.70 -17.98 9.00
CA SER A 53 -1.56 -18.07 10.18
C SER A 53 -2.86 -18.79 9.85
N LYS A 54 -3.42 -19.48 10.85
CA LYS A 54 -4.78 -20.03 10.77
C LYS A 54 -5.72 -18.99 11.33
N GLN A 55 -6.78 -18.68 10.59
CA GLN A 55 -7.84 -17.84 11.13
C GLN A 55 -8.38 -18.50 12.41
N LYS A 56 -8.25 -17.83 13.56
CA LYS A 56 -8.99 -18.24 14.75
C LYS A 56 -10.46 -18.20 14.35
N VAL A 57 -11.16 -19.33 14.44
CA VAL A 57 -12.57 -19.43 14.05
C VAL A 57 -13.31 -18.27 14.69
N ILE A 58 -13.66 -17.27 13.89
CA ILE A 58 -14.54 -16.22 14.36
C ILE A 58 -15.93 -16.83 14.24
N THR A 59 -16.41 -17.47 15.32
CA THR A 59 -17.84 -17.70 15.52
C THR A 59 -18.49 -16.36 15.86
N SER A 60 -18.38 -15.37 14.98
CA SER A 60 -19.30 -14.25 15.00
C SER A 60 -20.31 -14.51 13.90
N ASN A 61 -21.57 -14.62 14.31
CA ASN A 61 -22.68 -14.36 13.42
C ASN A 61 -22.61 -12.87 13.01
N LEU A 62 -21.65 -12.48 12.16
CA LEU A 62 -21.79 -11.28 11.33
C LEU A 62 -22.62 -11.69 10.09
N ALA A 63 -23.75 -12.34 10.35
CA ALA A 63 -24.85 -12.43 9.42
C ALA A 63 -25.68 -11.17 9.66
N ALA A 64 -25.84 -10.38 8.61
CA ALA A 64 -26.47 -9.05 8.60
C ALA A 64 -25.65 -7.96 9.34
N THR A 65 -24.85 -7.24 8.55
CA THR A 65 -24.43 -5.86 8.83
C THR A 65 -25.58 -5.06 9.40
N ASP A 66 -25.47 -4.59 10.64
CA ASP A 66 -26.14 -3.36 11.04
C ASP A 66 -25.54 -2.27 10.15
N SER A 67 -26.31 -1.81 9.16
CA SER A 67 -25.85 -0.94 8.06
C SER A 67 -25.32 0.43 8.51
N ASN A 68 -25.32 0.68 9.82
CA ASN A 68 -24.93 1.94 10.46
C ASN A 68 -23.70 1.83 11.37
N LYS A 69 -23.01 0.68 11.40
CA LYS A 69 -21.83 0.52 12.24
C LYS A 69 -20.58 1.02 11.52
N ASN A 70 -19.85 1.96 12.13
CA ASN A 70 -18.50 2.32 11.69
C ASN A 70 -17.56 1.08 11.80
N MET A 71 -16.99 0.66 10.69
CA MET A 71 -16.07 -0.48 10.59
C MET A 71 -14.59 -0.05 10.57
N PHE A 72 -14.30 1.20 10.91
CA PHE A 72 -12.96 1.73 11.06
C PHE A 72 -12.64 1.99 12.53
N ASP A 73 -11.46 1.57 12.97
CA ASP A 73 -10.95 1.78 14.33
C ASP A 73 -9.66 2.61 14.26
N LEU A 74 -9.67 3.76 14.93
CA LEU A 74 -8.64 4.78 14.80
C LEU A 74 -7.72 4.80 16.02
N THR A 75 -6.43 4.53 15.79
CA THR A 75 -5.35 4.98 16.65
C THR A 75 -4.84 6.32 16.14
N PHE A 76 -4.97 7.38 16.95
CA PHE A 76 -4.68 8.74 16.52
C PHE A 76 -3.61 9.43 17.38
N THR A 77 -2.62 10.02 16.72
CA THR A 77 -1.60 10.89 17.32
C THR A 77 -1.79 12.34 16.87
N CYS A 78 -2.05 13.24 17.81
CA CYS A 78 -2.15 14.67 17.51
C CYS A 78 -0.88 15.41 17.90
N GLY A 79 -0.24 16.08 16.95
CA GLY A 79 0.98 16.90 17.15
C GLY A 79 0.71 18.37 17.46
N VAL A 80 -0.55 18.82 17.44
CA VAL A 80 -0.92 20.21 17.77
C VAL A 80 -1.41 20.34 19.21
N LYS A 81 -1.19 21.52 19.81
CA LYS A 81 -1.59 21.80 21.20
C LYS A 81 -3.09 22.06 21.38
N ASN A 82 -3.80 22.41 20.31
CA ASN A 82 -5.22 22.74 20.38
C ASN A 82 -6.05 21.45 20.42
N GLU A 83 -6.55 21.10 21.61
CA GLU A 83 -7.36 19.89 21.83
C GLU A 83 -8.64 19.89 21.00
N THR A 84 -9.32 21.04 20.87
CA THR A 84 -10.53 21.15 20.03
C THR A 84 -10.24 20.83 18.56
N THR A 85 -9.09 21.26 18.02
CA THR A 85 -8.67 20.87 16.67
C THR A 85 -8.40 19.37 16.59
N CYS A 86 -7.71 18.80 17.58
CA CYS A 86 -7.45 17.35 17.61
C CYS A 86 -8.75 16.53 17.63
N ASP A 87 -9.75 16.95 18.39
CA ASP A 87 -11.03 16.24 18.49
C ASP A 87 -11.83 16.35 17.19
N ARG A 88 -11.83 17.51 16.53
CA ARG A 88 -12.43 17.67 15.18
C ARG A 88 -11.76 16.79 14.12
N VAL A 89 -10.44 16.64 14.20
CA VAL A 89 -9.71 15.72 13.31
C VAL A 89 -10.18 14.28 13.54
N LYS A 90 -10.23 13.81 14.80
CA LYS A 90 -10.75 12.47 15.13
C LYS A 90 -12.19 12.27 14.65
N GLU A 91 -13.07 13.23 14.91
CA GLU A 91 -14.46 13.19 14.46
C GLU A 91 -14.56 13.08 12.93
N THR A 92 -13.67 13.77 12.20
CA THR A 92 -13.61 13.65 10.74
C THR A 92 -13.27 12.22 10.28
N PHE A 93 -12.36 11.53 10.97
CA PHE A 93 -12.09 10.10 10.69
C PHE A 93 -13.29 9.21 10.99
N GLU A 94 -14.04 9.47 12.05
CA GLU A 94 -15.27 8.74 12.35
C GLU A 94 -16.31 8.93 11.25
N ILE A 95 -16.48 10.16 10.75
CA ILE A 95 -17.38 10.46 9.63
C ILE A 95 -16.90 9.75 8.36
N ALA A 96 -15.60 9.79 8.04
CA ALA A 96 -15.03 9.10 6.89
C ALA A 96 -15.24 7.58 6.98
N GLY A 97 -15.01 6.99 8.16
CA GLY A 97 -15.24 5.57 8.42
C GLY A 97 -16.69 5.17 8.22
N ASN A 98 -17.64 5.99 8.68
CA ASN A 98 -19.07 5.77 8.43
C ASN A 98 -19.41 5.81 6.93
N ILE A 99 -18.94 6.82 6.20
CA ILE A 99 -19.19 6.95 4.75
C ILE A 99 -18.71 5.71 4.00
N ILE A 100 -17.50 5.23 4.28
CA ILE A 100 -16.94 4.05 3.60
C ILE A 100 -17.67 2.77 4.05
N SER A 101 -17.99 2.64 5.35
CA SER A 101 -18.73 1.48 5.88
C SER A 101 -20.14 1.37 5.31
N SER A 102 -20.78 2.49 4.94
CA SER A 102 -22.06 2.49 4.24
C SER A 102 -21.96 2.13 2.76
N ALA A 103 -20.79 2.31 2.13
CA ALA A 103 -20.59 2.01 0.72
C ALA A 103 -20.18 0.54 0.45
N PHE A 104 -19.52 -0.11 1.42
CA PHE A 104 -18.94 -1.45 1.25
C PHE A 104 -19.35 -2.44 2.34
N ILE A 105 -19.47 -3.72 1.97
CA ILE A 105 -19.66 -4.82 2.92
C ILE A 105 -18.30 -5.21 3.50
N LEU A 106 -18.03 -4.75 4.72
CA LEU A 106 -16.79 -5.04 5.44
C LEU A 106 -16.98 -6.20 6.42
N ASN A 107 -16.23 -7.27 6.22
CA ASN A 107 -16.27 -8.50 7.04
C ASN A 107 -15.34 -8.42 8.26
N SER A 108 -14.47 -7.41 8.32
CA SER A 108 -13.54 -7.18 9.42
C SER A 108 -13.26 -5.70 9.59
N VAL A 109 -13.14 -5.27 10.84
CA VAL A 109 -12.78 -3.89 11.21
C VAL A 109 -11.42 -3.55 10.60
N ILE A 110 -11.33 -2.37 10.00
CA ILE A 110 -10.12 -1.80 9.41
C ILE A 110 -9.46 -0.90 10.45
N THR A 111 -8.24 -1.24 10.86
CA THR A 111 -7.49 -0.47 11.87
C THR A 111 -6.60 0.57 11.19
N ILE A 112 -6.72 1.83 11.62
CA ILE A 112 -5.95 2.96 11.09
C ILE A 112 -4.98 3.47 12.17
N ASN A 113 -3.72 3.65 11.80
CA ASN A 113 -2.77 4.45 12.57
C ASN A 113 -2.57 5.81 11.88
N ALA A 114 -3.18 6.86 12.42
CA ALA A 114 -3.15 8.19 11.83
C ALA A 114 -2.44 9.21 12.71
N SER A 115 -1.84 10.21 12.08
CA SER A 115 -1.28 11.36 12.78
C SER A 115 -1.64 12.69 12.12
N TYR A 116 -1.81 13.73 12.93
CA TYR A 116 -2.01 15.12 12.50
C TYR A 116 -0.88 15.98 13.06
N ILE A 117 0.13 16.24 12.24
CA ILE A 117 1.42 16.80 12.67
C ILE A 117 1.96 17.82 11.68
N ASP A 118 2.87 18.68 12.14
CA ASP A 118 3.51 19.69 11.31
C ASP A 118 4.58 19.04 10.42
N PHE A 119 4.32 18.97 9.12
CA PHE A 119 5.25 18.34 8.17
C PHE A 119 6.55 19.15 8.01
N CYS A 120 6.51 20.47 8.18
CA CYS A 120 7.72 21.30 8.14
C CYS A 120 8.64 20.97 9.31
N VAL A 121 8.08 20.81 10.51
CA VAL A 121 8.86 20.48 11.72
C VAL A 121 9.32 19.03 11.73
N VAL A 122 8.46 18.09 11.35
CA VAL A 122 8.74 16.65 11.51
C VAL A 122 9.50 16.08 10.30
N LEU A 123 9.21 16.56 9.10
CA LEU A 123 9.73 15.99 7.84
C LEU A 123 10.62 16.97 7.07
N GLY A 124 10.71 18.23 7.48
CA GLY A 124 11.38 19.28 6.73
C GLY A 124 10.61 19.72 5.47
N GLU A 125 9.39 19.23 5.27
CA GLU A 125 8.52 19.58 4.15
C GLU A 125 7.77 20.89 4.42
N CYS A 126 8.53 21.98 4.45
CA CYS A 126 7.98 23.32 4.56
C CYS A 126 7.49 23.74 3.17
N GLY A 127 6.20 24.09 3.06
CA GLY A 127 5.47 24.30 1.81
C GLY A 127 6.28 24.81 0.60
N SER A 128 5.96 24.30 -0.59
CA SER A 128 6.76 24.55 -1.79
C SER A 128 6.71 26.03 -2.24
N LYS A 129 7.79 26.49 -2.91
CA LYS A 129 7.82 27.79 -3.60
C LYS A 129 6.73 27.94 -4.68
N SER A 130 6.14 26.84 -5.16
CA SER A 130 5.05 26.82 -6.14
C SER A 130 3.66 26.98 -5.52
N GLY A 131 3.53 27.07 -4.19
CA GLY A 131 2.25 27.26 -3.51
C GLY A 131 1.39 25.98 -3.40
N LEU A 132 1.95 24.83 -3.79
CA LEU A 132 1.40 23.50 -3.52
C LEU A 132 1.98 22.96 -2.21
N VAL A 133 1.13 22.39 -1.38
CA VAL A 133 1.48 21.84 -0.07
C VAL A 133 0.85 20.46 0.04
N THR A 134 1.62 19.48 0.49
CA THR A 134 1.12 18.15 0.84
C THR A 134 0.15 18.28 2.00
N LEU A 135 -1.11 17.87 1.79
CA LEU A 135 -2.19 17.97 2.76
C LEU A 135 -2.19 16.79 3.72
N GLY A 136 -1.87 15.63 3.17
CA GLY A 136 -1.75 14.37 3.86
C GLY A 136 -1.24 13.30 2.91
N GLY A 137 -1.18 12.08 3.43
CA GLY A 137 -0.83 10.87 2.70
C GLY A 137 -1.30 9.68 3.50
N ALA A 138 -1.85 8.68 2.84
CA ALA A 138 -2.04 7.36 3.43
C ALA A 138 -1.65 6.24 2.49
N SER A 139 -1.26 5.12 3.08
CA SER A 139 -0.88 3.91 2.37
C SER A 139 -1.39 2.69 3.13
N PRO A 140 -1.46 1.52 2.49
CA PRO A 140 -1.62 0.27 3.23
C PRO A 140 -0.49 0.17 4.25
N ALA A 141 -0.78 -0.05 5.53
CA ALA A 141 0.27 -0.21 6.55
C ALA A 141 1.10 -1.48 6.30
N ARG A 142 0.46 -2.51 5.73
CA ARG A 142 1.10 -3.74 5.24
C ARG A 142 0.53 -4.12 3.88
N SER A 143 1.42 -4.52 2.98
CA SER A 143 1.09 -5.21 1.73
C SER A 143 1.42 -6.70 1.83
N ILE A 144 0.51 -7.53 1.33
CA ILE A 144 0.56 -8.98 1.43
C ILE A 144 0.61 -9.57 0.01
N PRO A 145 1.59 -10.43 -0.30
CA PRO A 145 1.65 -11.10 -1.61
C PRO A 145 0.57 -12.17 -1.71
N LEU A 146 -0.28 -12.10 -2.73
CA LEU A 146 -1.26 -13.13 -3.07
C LEU A 146 -1.13 -13.51 -4.55
N GLN A 147 -1.48 -14.74 -4.90
CA GLN A 147 -1.41 -15.24 -6.28
C GLN A 147 -2.75 -15.06 -6.98
N ASP A 148 -2.73 -14.34 -8.10
CA ASP A 148 -3.87 -14.14 -8.98
C ASP A 148 -4.12 -15.34 -9.91
N ASP A 149 -5.25 -15.30 -10.62
CA ASP A 149 -5.71 -16.30 -11.59
C ASP A 149 -4.87 -16.37 -12.87
N ASP A 150 -4.12 -15.31 -13.18
CA ASP A 150 -3.08 -15.30 -14.22
C ASP A 150 -1.73 -15.86 -13.74
N GLY A 151 -1.68 -16.34 -12.48
CA GLY A 151 -0.51 -16.94 -11.87
C GLY A 151 0.54 -15.93 -11.39
N LEU A 152 0.33 -14.63 -11.59
CA LEU A 152 1.21 -13.59 -11.05
C LEU A 152 0.96 -13.37 -9.55
N VAL A 153 2.02 -13.04 -8.83
CA VAL A 153 1.92 -12.63 -7.42
C VAL A 153 1.89 -11.11 -7.38
N ARG A 154 0.85 -10.56 -6.73
CA ARG A 154 0.66 -9.12 -6.56
C ARG A 154 0.57 -8.74 -5.10
N LEU A 155 0.86 -7.49 -4.81
CA LEU A 155 0.75 -6.89 -3.49
C LEU A 155 -0.69 -6.42 -3.24
N TYR A 156 -1.33 -7.01 -2.25
CA TYR A 156 -2.67 -6.64 -1.79
C TYR A 156 -2.57 -5.86 -0.48
N PRO A 157 -3.34 -4.78 -0.29
CA PRO A 157 -3.38 -4.08 0.97
C PRO A 157 -3.99 -4.99 2.04
N GLN A 158 -3.40 -5.03 3.24
CA GLN A 158 -3.89 -5.86 4.34
C GLN A 158 -5.39 -5.60 4.64
N ALA A 159 -5.81 -4.32 4.54
CA ALA A 159 -7.20 -3.91 4.70
C ALA A 159 -8.16 -4.75 3.82
N LEU A 160 -7.77 -5.03 2.57
CA LEU A 160 -8.53 -5.84 1.61
C LEU A 160 -8.38 -7.33 1.90
N VAL A 161 -7.15 -7.81 2.19
CA VAL A 161 -6.91 -9.24 2.47
C VAL A 161 -7.77 -9.75 3.61
N LYS A 162 -7.93 -8.94 4.67
CA LYS A 162 -8.83 -9.25 5.78
C LYS A 162 -10.28 -9.45 5.33
N GLN A 163 -10.75 -8.73 4.31
CA GLN A 163 -12.14 -8.87 3.83
C GLN A 163 -12.40 -10.19 3.11
N PHE A 164 -11.36 -10.85 2.59
CA PHE A 164 -11.50 -12.14 1.91
C PHE A 164 -11.85 -13.30 2.85
N GLN A 165 -11.53 -13.18 4.15
CA GLN A 165 -11.82 -14.18 5.20
C GLN A 165 -11.24 -15.57 4.85
N PHE A 166 -9.97 -15.62 4.43
CA PHE A 166 -9.31 -16.89 4.17
C PHE A 166 -9.14 -17.69 5.45
N LYS A 167 -9.46 -19.00 5.40
CA LYS A 167 -9.24 -19.94 6.53
C LYS A 167 -7.78 -19.98 6.98
N THR A 168 -6.88 -19.82 6.03
CA THR A 168 -5.43 -19.80 6.20
C THR A 168 -4.93 -18.59 5.44
N HIS A 169 -4.24 -17.68 6.12
CA HIS A 169 -3.82 -16.40 5.56
C HIS A 169 -2.42 -16.01 6.05
N PRO A 170 -1.69 -15.15 5.31
CA PRO A 170 -0.47 -14.54 5.82
C PRO A 170 -0.76 -13.72 7.10
N GLU A 171 0.17 -13.70 8.04
CA GLU A 171 0.02 -12.98 9.31
C GLU A 171 -0.14 -11.46 9.11
N TYR A 172 -1.15 -10.90 9.77
CA TYR A 172 -1.46 -9.47 9.72
C TYR A 172 -0.58 -8.68 10.67
N GLY A 173 -0.21 -7.47 10.25
CA GLY A 173 0.37 -6.44 11.10
C GLY A 173 -0.70 -5.79 11.99
N PRO A 174 -0.29 -4.92 12.93
CA PRO A 174 -1.19 -4.30 13.90
C PRO A 174 -2.19 -3.31 13.27
N TYR A 175 -1.81 -2.67 12.17
CA TYR A 175 -2.60 -1.68 11.47
C TYR A 175 -2.81 -2.10 10.02
N ASP A 176 -3.96 -1.72 9.45
CA ASP A 176 -4.29 -1.95 8.05
C ASP A 176 -3.90 -0.75 7.18
N ILE A 177 -4.01 0.47 7.72
CA ILE A 177 -3.70 1.73 7.05
C ILE A 177 -2.83 2.58 7.97
N THR A 178 -1.79 3.21 7.40
CA THR A 178 -1.04 4.28 8.06
C THR A 178 -1.35 5.58 7.34
N ALA A 179 -1.61 6.66 8.08
CA ALA A 179 -1.93 7.95 7.51
C ALA A 179 -1.27 9.12 8.25
N MET A 180 -0.91 10.16 7.51
CA MET A 180 -0.33 11.39 8.05
C MET A 180 -1.03 12.58 7.41
N PHE A 181 -1.39 13.58 8.23
CA PHE A 181 -2.05 14.79 7.77
C PHE A 181 -1.30 16.01 8.29
N ASN A 182 -1.10 16.98 7.40
CA ASN A 182 -0.26 18.11 7.67
C ASN A 182 -1.00 19.17 8.49
N SER A 183 -0.57 19.40 9.72
CA SER A 183 -1.16 20.39 10.61
C SER A 183 -0.64 21.80 10.43
N ALA A 184 0.35 22.01 9.56
CA ALA A 184 1.02 23.29 9.36
C ALA A 184 1.09 23.68 7.88
N GLY A 185 0.82 24.95 7.60
CA GLY A 185 0.79 25.44 6.21
C GLY A 185 -0.44 25.02 5.41
N THR A 186 -1.37 24.27 6.03
CA THR A 186 -2.70 23.96 5.51
C THR A 186 -3.74 24.83 6.22
N ASN A 187 -4.75 25.27 5.48
CA ASN A 187 -5.89 26.01 6.03
C ASN A 187 -7.11 25.10 5.95
N PHE A 188 -7.19 24.12 6.83
CA PHE A 188 -8.30 23.18 6.82
C PHE A 188 -9.60 23.84 7.31
N TRP A 189 -10.70 23.44 6.68
CA TRP A 189 -12.05 23.69 7.12
C TRP A 189 -12.63 22.37 7.62
N PHE A 190 -13.28 22.41 8.77
CA PHE A 190 -13.96 21.27 9.37
C PHE A 190 -15.47 21.48 9.28
N ASP A 191 -16.23 20.40 9.23
CA ASP A 191 -17.69 20.51 9.28
C ASP A 191 -18.12 21.23 10.57
N GLY A 192 -19.10 22.12 10.44
CA GLY A 192 -19.52 23.02 11.51
C GLY A 192 -18.75 24.34 11.64
N ASP A 193 -17.68 24.60 10.87
CA ASP A 193 -16.97 25.90 10.86
C ASP A 193 -17.73 27.03 10.13
N GLY A 194 -18.95 26.75 9.64
CA GLY A 194 -19.73 27.68 8.82
C GLY A 194 -19.31 27.63 7.35
N ASN A 195 -19.35 28.77 6.65
CA ASN A 195 -19.00 28.79 5.23
C ASN A 195 -17.50 28.62 5.02
N ILE A 196 -17.12 27.66 4.18
CA ILE A 196 -15.72 27.46 3.79
C ILE A 196 -15.17 28.68 3.04
N GLY A 197 -14.03 29.18 3.49
CA GLY A 197 -13.34 30.32 2.88
C GLY A 197 -12.59 29.94 1.59
N PRO A 198 -12.33 30.88 0.67
CA PRO A 198 -11.79 30.60 -0.67
C PRO A 198 -10.38 29.98 -0.71
N LYS A 199 -9.65 30.02 0.42
CA LYS A 199 -8.31 29.41 0.57
C LYS A 199 -8.32 28.17 1.46
N GLN A 200 -9.47 27.82 2.02
CA GLN A 200 -9.60 26.65 2.87
C GLN A 200 -9.82 25.39 2.05
N GLN A 201 -9.46 24.26 2.65
CA GLN A 201 -9.63 22.94 2.08
C GLN A 201 -10.47 22.10 3.02
N ASP A 202 -11.44 21.38 2.47
CA ASP A 202 -12.31 20.51 3.25
C ASP A 202 -11.49 19.33 3.79
N PHE A 203 -11.40 19.20 5.11
CA PHE A 203 -10.56 18.16 5.73
C PHE A 203 -11.15 16.75 5.53
N LEU A 204 -12.48 16.62 5.49
CA LEU A 204 -13.14 15.33 5.25
C LEU A 204 -12.86 14.82 3.84
N PHE A 205 -12.82 15.71 2.85
CA PHE A 205 -12.37 15.35 1.49
C PHE A 205 -10.98 14.72 1.52
N VAL A 206 -10.02 15.37 2.20
CA VAL A 206 -8.63 14.89 2.28
C VAL A 206 -8.58 13.55 3.02
N VAL A 207 -9.23 13.41 4.18
CA VAL A 207 -9.25 12.14 4.92
C VAL A 207 -9.82 11.01 4.07
N LEU A 208 -10.95 11.21 3.41
CA LEU A 208 -11.55 10.18 2.54
C LEU A 208 -10.63 9.82 1.38
N HIS A 209 -10.07 10.81 0.70
CA HIS A 209 -9.14 10.62 -0.41
C HIS A 209 -7.96 9.74 0.01
N GLU A 210 -7.30 10.09 1.12
CA GLU A 210 -6.15 9.34 1.62
C GLU A 210 -6.55 7.92 2.08
N ILE A 211 -7.63 7.76 2.83
CA ILE A 211 -8.06 6.42 3.28
C ILE A 211 -8.36 5.50 2.09
N ILE A 212 -8.90 6.02 0.99
CA ILE A 212 -9.12 5.23 -0.24
C ILE A 212 -7.79 4.75 -0.86
N HIS A 213 -6.71 5.55 -0.81
CA HIS A 213 -5.35 5.05 -1.13
C HIS A 213 -4.94 3.90 -0.20
N GLY A 214 -5.19 4.04 1.11
CA GLY A 214 -4.95 2.98 2.10
C GLY A 214 -5.71 1.68 1.84
N LEU A 215 -6.89 1.77 1.20
CA LEU A 215 -7.69 0.62 0.77
C LEU A 215 -7.18 -0.03 -0.54
N GLY A 216 -6.20 0.57 -1.22
CA GLY A 216 -5.57 -0.02 -2.40
C GLY A 216 -5.88 0.67 -3.72
N PHE A 217 -6.45 1.87 -3.70
CA PHE A 217 -6.46 2.74 -4.89
C PHE A 217 -5.05 3.30 -5.10
N ALA A 218 -4.11 2.51 -5.60
CA ALA A 218 -2.77 2.98 -5.91
C ALA A 218 -2.06 2.02 -6.86
N SER A 219 -1.38 2.59 -7.85
CA SER A 219 -0.49 1.85 -8.74
C SER A 219 0.90 1.71 -8.14
N ASN A 220 1.55 0.55 -8.33
CA ASN A 220 2.98 0.41 -8.04
C ASN A 220 3.85 0.88 -9.22
N TRP A 221 3.28 1.38 -10.32
CA TRP A 221 4.08 1.95 -11.40
C TRP A 221 4.70 3.29 -10.96
N GLY A 222 6.01 3.29 -10.78
CA GLY A 222 6.78 4.46 -10.36
C GLY A 222 8.23 4.42 -10.84
N ASP A 223 8.95 5.53 -10.67
CA ASP A 223 10.37 5.56 -10.97
C ASP A 223 11.19 5.13 -9.74
N TYR A 224 11.54 3.85 -9.72
CA TYR A 224 12.44 3.26 -8.71
C TYR A 224 13.90 3.24 -9.16
N ILE A 225 14.20 3.76 -10.34
CA ILE A 225 15.46 3.54 -11.06
C ILE A 225 16.28 4.84 -11.15
N ASN A 226 15.61 5.99 -11.18
CA ASN A 226 16.20 7.31 -11.36
C ASN A 226 15.88 8.17 -10.13
N ASP A 227 16.85 8.24 -9.21
CA ASP A 227 16.66 8.71 -7.83
C ASP A 227 15.95 10.09 -7.72
N ASP A 228 16.25 11.06 -8.60
CA ASP A 228 15.70 12.44 -8.50
C ASP A 228 15.12 13.00 -9.81
N ASN A 229 15.12 12.23 -10.89
CA ASN A 229 14.66 12.71 -12.19
C ASN A 229 13.94 11.57 -12.93
N PRO A 230 12.61 11.49 -12.77
CA PRO A 230 11.84 10.42 -13.35
C PRO A 230 12.04 10.35 -14.87
N LYS A 231 12.50 9.19 -15.37
CA LYS A 231 12.77 8.92 -16.79
C LYS A 231 12.22 7.59 -17.27
N ALA A 232 11.94 6.67 -16.36
CA ALA A 232 11.47 5.34 -16.67
C ALA A 232 10.70 4.80 -15.47
N ILE A 233 9.51 4.26 -15.69
CA ILE A 233 8.75 3.65 -14.59
C ILE A 233 8.70 2.14 -14.70
N THR A 234 8.68 1.47 -13.56
CA THR A 234 8.46 0.04 -13.41
C THR A 234 7.45 -0.19 -12.31
N PRO A 235 6.85 -1.39 -12.19
CA PRO A 235 6.29 -1.80 -10.91
C PRO A 235 7.39 -1.84 -9.84
N ASP A 236 7.00 -2.10 -8.61
CA ASP A 236 7.90 -2.04 -7.47
C ASP A 236 9.04 -3.07 -7.55
N VAL A 237 10.29 -2.67 -7.28
CA VAL A 237 11.46 -3.53 -7.46
C VAL A 237 11.65 -4.45 -6.25
N CYS A 238 11.52 -5.77 -6.42
CA CYS A 238 11.83 -6.73 -5.37
C CYS A 238 13.28 -7.18 -5.44
N LEU A 239 14.12 -6.68 -4.53
CA LEU A 239 15.47 -7.17 -4.27
C LEU A 239 15.51 -7.94 -2.95
N VAL A 240 16.04 -9.16 -2.98
CA VAL A 240 16.16 -10.01 -1.79
C VAL A 240 17.63 -10.34 -1.53
N PRO A 241 18.07 -10.45 -0.26
CA PRO A 241 19.40 -10.94 0.06
C PRO A 241 19.63 -12.35 -0.50
N ASP A 242 20.84 -12.62 -0.94
CA ASP A 242 21.33 -13.95 -1.25
C ASP A 242 21.96 -14.56 0.00
N ASP A 243 21.48 -15.74 0.40
CA ASP A 243 21.84 -16.43 1.64
C ASP A 243 23.37 -16.62 1.85
N ASP A 244 24.16 -16.64 0.77
CA ASP A 244 25.56 -17.09 0.81
C ASP A 244 26.61 -15.97 0.63
N ASP A 245 26.26 -14.77 0.16
CA ASP A 245 27.28 -13.84 -0.39
C ASP A 245 27.03 -12.35 -0.09
N SER A 246 26.11 -12.00 0.82
CA SER A 246 25.76 -10.59 1.11
C SER A 246 25.41 -9.76 -0.15
N LYS A 247 25.03 -10.45 -1.23
CA LYS A 247 24.59 -9.88 -2.51
C LYS A 247 23.08 -9.84 -2.55
N LEU A 248 22.55 -9.08 -3.50
CA LEU A 248 21.13 -8.99 -3.79
C LEU A 248 20.77 -9.85 -5.01
N LYS A 249 19.59 -10.46 -4.97
CA LYS A 249 18.93 -11.15 -6.07
C LYS A 249 17.70 -10.35 -6.49
N PHE A 250 17.49 -10.26 -7.80
CA PHE A 250 16.25 -9.72 -8.34
C PHE A 250 15.16 -10.78 -8.30
N ASN A 251 14.07 -10.48 -7.60
CA ASN A 251 12.92 -11.37 -7.41
C ASN A 251 11.66 -10.84 -8.12
N GLY A 252 11.84 -9.97 -9.12
CA GLY A 252 10.77 -9.45 -9.95
C GLY A 252 10.40 -7.99 -9.67
N PHE A 253 9.70 -7.41 -10.63
CA PHE A 253 8.89 -6.22 -10.48
C PHE A 253 7.49 -6.64 -10.01
N MET A 254 7.07 -6.08 -8.89
CA MET A 254 5.88 -6.44 -8.12
C MET A 254 4.77 -5.43 -8.36
N GLU A 255 3.69 -5.92 -8.96
CA GLU A 255 2.45 -5.16 -9.14
C GLU A 255 1.64 -5.05 -7.86
N SER A 256 0.87 -3.98 -7.71
CA SER A 256 -0.26 -3.94 -6.78
C SER A 256 -1.47 -4.66 -7.39
N VAL A 257 -2.46 -5.01 -6.57
CA VAL A 257 -3.75 -5.50 -7.07
C VAL A 257 -4.40 -4.55 -8.08
N PHE A 258 -4.20 -3.25 -7.93
CA PHE A 258 -4.73 -2.23 -8.84
C PHE A 258 -4.11 -2.35 -10.24
N ASP A 259 -2.80 -2.62 -10.33
CA ASP A 259 -2.06 -2.72 -11.59
C ASP A 259 -2.54 -3.85 -12.50
N LYS A 260 -3.14 -4.91 -11.92
CA LYS A 260 -3.74 -6.04 -12.67
C LYS A 260 -4.73 -5.57 -13.74
N TYR A 261 -5.41 -4.46 -13.47
CA TYR A 261 -6.53 -3.97 -14.26
C TYR A 261 -6.16 -2.75 -15.10
N ILE A 262 -4.91 -2.28 -15.08
CA ILE A 262 -4.49 -1.17 -15.92
C ILE A 262 -4.25 -1.66 -17.35
N ILE A 263 -4.84 -0.93 -18.31
CA ILE A 263 -4.69 -1.18 -19.74
C ILE A 263 -4.18 0.05 -20.46
N ASN A 264 -3.46 -0.18 -21.56
CA ASN A 264 -3.20 0.85 -22.56
C ASN A 264 -4.46 1.10 -23.38
N MET A 265 -4.98 2.32 -23.36
CA MET A 265 -6.24 2.70 -24.00
C MET A 265 -6.22 2.55 -25.53
N SER A 266 -5.05 2.67 -26.16
CA SER A 266 -4.91 2.57 -27.62
C SER A 266 -4.89 1.14 -28.14
N SER A 267 -4.38 0.18 -27.35
CA SER A 267 -4.21 -1.22 -27.77
C SER A 267 -5.11 -2.19 -27.02
N GLY A 268 -5.63 -1.82 -25.86
CA GLY A 268 -6.36 -2.70 -24.94
C GLY A 268 -5.45 -3.69 -24.19
N HIS A 269 -4.14 -3.67 -24.42
CA HIS A 269 -3.20 -4.56 -23.73
C HIS A 269 -3.05 -4.18 -22.26
N LYS A 270 -2.93 -5.20 -21.40
CA LYS A 270 -2.71 -5.00 -19.96
C LYS A 270 -1.28 -4.58 -19.69
N THR A 271 -1.07 -3.70 -18.71
CA THR A 271 0.29 -3.33 -18.28
C THR A 271 1.06 -4.52 -17.73
N SER A 272 0.38 -5.56 -17.21
CA SER A 272 1.02 -6.80 -16.76
C SER A 272 1.77 -7.55 -17.86
N GLU A 273 1.40 -7.36 -19.13
CA GLU A 273 2.19 -7.91 -20.24
C GLU A 273 3.57 -7.23 -20.33
N THR A 274 3.64 -5.93 -20.03
CA THR A 274 4.90 -5.18 -19.94
C THR A 274 5.70 -5.64 -18.72
N THR A 275 5.07 -5.81 -17.56
CA THR A 275 5.71 -6.36 -16.35
C THR A 275 6.35 -7.71 -16.60
N ASN A 276 5.65 -8.61 -17.31
CA ASN A 276 6.19 -9.92 -17.67
C ASN A 276 7.47 -9.82 -18.52
N LYS A 277 7.55 -8.84 -19.43
CA LYS A 277 8.76 -8.59 -20.24
C LYS A 277 9.87 -7.92 -19.42
N LEU A 278 9.52 -7.01 -18.50
CA LEU A 278 10.46 -6.41 -17.55
C LEU A 278 11.10 -7.48 -16.66
N ASN A 279 10.32 -8.46 -16.20
CA ASN A 279 10.79 -9.57 -15.37
C ASN A 279 11.76 -10.53 -16.07
N GLN A 280 11.94 -10.41 -17.39
CA GLN A 280 12.99 -11.13 -18.14
C GLN A 280 14.37 -10.47 -18.03
N PHE A 281 14.48 -9.32 -17.35
CA PHE A 281 15.73 -8.58 -17.18
C PHE A 281 16.87 -9.44 -16.60
N ALA A 282 16.56 -10.23 -15.56
CA ALA A 282 17.54 -11.04 -14.85
C ALA A 282 16.99 -12.43 -14.55
N ASN A 283 17.86 -13.44 -14.61
CA ASN A 283 17.54 -14.79 -14.20
C ASN A 283 17.76 -14.98 -12.68
N ALA A 284 17.26 -16.08 -12.13
CA ALA A 284 17.38 -16.38 -10.69
C ALA A 284 18.83 -16.48 -10.16
N THR A 285 19.81 -16.67 -11.04
CA THR A 285 21.23 -16.77 -10.66
C THR A 285 21.98 -15.44 -10.75
N THR A 286 21.35 -14.39 -11.30
CA THR A 286 21.96 -13.07 -11.41
C THR A 286 22.00 -12.42 -10.04
N LYS A 287 23.20 -12.03 -9.61
CA LYS A 287 23.45 -11.35 -8.34
C LYS A 287 23.94 -9.93 -8.57
N PHE A 288 23.57 -9.04 -7.65
CA PHE A 288 23.95 -7.64 -7.63
C PHE A 288 24.69 -7.36 -6.32
N SER A 289 25.74 -6.53 -6.33
CA SER A 289 26.44 -6.16 -5.09
C SER A 289 25.56 -5.32 -4.18
N ASP A 290 24.74 -4.46 -4.78
CA ASP A 290 23.94 -3.44 -4.11
C ASP A 290 22.87 -2.90 -5.09
N ASP A 291 21.99 -2.04 -4.58
CA ASP A 291 20.94 -1.37 -5.35
C ASP A 291 21.50 -0.52 -6.51
N ALA A 292 22.64 0.15 -6.31
CA ALA A 292 23.24 0.99 -7.33
C ALA A 292 23.72 0.16 -8.54
N GLN A 293 24.31 -1.02 -8.29
CA GLN A 293 24.69 -1.96 -9.34
C GLN A 293 23.46 -2.52 -10.07
N PHE A 294 22.38 -2.85 -9.33
CA PHE A 294 21.11 -3.26 -9.95
C PHE A 294 20.60 -2.17 -10.90
N LYS A 295 20.45 -0.93 -10.41
CA LYS A 295 19.98 0.22 -11.22
C LYS A 295 20.87 0.44 -12.45
N ALA A 296 22.19 0.38 -12.31
CA ALA A 296 23.12 0.56 -13.41
C ALA A 296 22.99 -0.54 -14.48
N LYS A 297 22.86 -1.81 -14.07
CA LYS A 297 22.64 -2.93 -15.00
C LYS A 297 21.26 -2.90 -15.63
N PHE A 298 20.23 -2.49 -14.89
CA PHE A 298 18.89 -2.35 -15.45
C PHE A 298 18.86 -1.27 -16.53
N LYS A 299 19.44 -0.08 -16.25
CA LYS A 299 19.57 1.03 -17.22
C LYS A 299 20.27 0.66 -18.52
N SER A 300 21.19 -0.31 -18.49
CA SER A 300 21.91 -0.78 -19.70
C SER A 300 21.23 -1.95 -20.41
N SER A 301 20.12 -2.47 -19.88
CA SER A 301 19.36 -3.58 -20.47
C SER A 301 18.35 -3.12 -21.52
N SER A 302 17.89 -4.06 -22.35
CA SER A 302 16.77 -3.84 -23.26
C SER A 302 15.45 -3.53 -22.52
N GLN A 303 15.27 -4.05 -21.31
CA GLN A 303 14.06 -3.87 -20.51
C GLN A 303 13.88 -2.42 -20.05
N TYR A 304 14.95 -1.66 -19.91
CA TYR A 304 14.86 -0.23 -19.59
C TYR A 304 14.10 0.56 -20.65
N GLN A 305 14.16 0.17 -21.93
CA GLN A 305 13.38 0.83 -22.97
C GLN A 305 11.88 0.63 -22.74
N LEU A 306 11.43 -0.54 -22.29
CA LEU A 306 10.03 -0.78 -21.93
C LEU A 306 9.58 0.11 -20.78
N ALA A 307 10.45 0.32 -19.78
CA ALA A 307 10.19 1.23 -18.67
C ALA A 307 10.09 2.71 -19.13
N ARG A 308 10.87 3.10 -20.15
CA ARG A 308 10.75 4.43 -20.78
C ARG A 308 9.49 4.56 -21.65
N ASP A 309 9.11 3.51 -22.35
CA ASP A 309 7.87 3.51 -23.12
C ASP A 309 6.66 3.65 -22.20
N MET A 310 6.69 2.99 -21.03
CA MET A 310 5.68 3.19 -19.99
C MET A 310 5.72 4.61 -19.42
N MET A 311 6.90 5.22 -19.23
CA MET A 311 7.01 6.63 -18.83
C MET A 311 6.29 7.56 -19.83
N ASN A 312 6.39 7.29 -21.13
CA ASN A 312 5.67 8.06 -22.15
C ASN A 312 4.15 7.89 -22.02
N LEU A 313 3.67 6.67 -21.70
CA LEU A 313 2.24 6.46 -21.46
C LEU A 313 1.77 7.28 -20.27
N VAL A 314 2.42 7.19 -19.11
CA VAL A 314 1.96 7.89 -17.89
C VAL A 314 2.07 9.41 -17.93
N THR A 315 2.67 9.96 -18.98
CA THR A 315 2.77 11.41 -19.25
C THR A 315 2.03 11.83 -20.53
N THR A 316 1.30 10.92 -21.16
CA THR A 316 0.42 11.18 -22.30
C THR A 316 -1.04 11.14 -21.85
N PRO A 317 -1.80 12.24 -21.98
CA PRO A 317 -3.19 12.30 -21.53
C PRO A 317 -4.06 11.15 -22.07
N SER A 318 -4.88 10.58 -21.19
CA SER A 318 -5.84 9.50 -21.49
C SER A 318 -5.23 8.24 -22.12
N SER A 319 -3.94 7.98 -21.91
CA SER A 319 -3.25 6.83 -22.50
C SER A 319 -3.48 5.52 -21.74
N LEU A 320 -3.77 5.62 -20.43
CA LEU A 320 -4.03 4.49 -19.55
C LEU A 320 -5.42 4.58 -18.92
N GLY A 321 -6.03 3.43 -18.71
CA GLY A 321 -7.29 3.30 -18.00
C GLY A 321 -7.31 2.07 -17.11
N PHE A 322 -8.18 2.08 -16.11
CA PHE A 322 -8.50 0.94 -15.28
C PHE A 322 -9.71 0.21 -15.88
N LEU A 323 -9.57 -1.09 -16.17
CA LEU A 323 -10.62 -1.92 -16.73
C LEU A 323 -11.44 -2.56 -15.61
N PRO A 324 -12.70 -2.12 -15.37
CA PRO A 324 -13.51 -2.64 -14.29
C PRO A 324 -14.03 -4.06 -14.53
N HIS A 325 -14.46 -4.74 -13.47
CA HIS A 325 -14.92 -6.15 -13.50
C HIS A 325 -16.14 -6.40 -14.41
N ASP A 326 -16.96 -5.38 -14.64
CA ASP A 326 -18.16 -5.42 -15.47
C ASP A 326 -17.89 -5.08 -16.95
N SER A 327 -16.62 -4.90 -17.33
CA SER A 327 -16.20 -4.54 -18.67
C SER A 327 -15.02 -5.36 -19.18
N ASN A 328 -14.97 -5.53 -20.50
CA ASN A 328 -13.82 -6.06 -21.22
C ASN A 328 -13.36 -5.15 -22.38
N THR A 329 -13.85 -3.91 -22.45
CA THR A 329 -13.56 -2.98 -23.55
C THR A 329 -12.87 -1.71 -23.07
N THR A 330 -11.96 -1.17 -23.89
CA THR A 330 -11.28 0.10 -23.62
C THR A 330 -12.24 1.28 -23.53
N ALA A 331 -13.36 1.25 -24.27
CA ALA A 331 -14.37 2.31 -24.26
C ALA A 331 -15.07 2.51 -22.91
N GLN A 332 -15.07 1.47 -22.07
CA GLN A 332 -15.67 1.48 -20.74
C GLN A 332 -14.62 1.58 -19.62
N ALA A 333 -13.33 1.66 -19.96
CA ALA A 333 -12.28 1.82 -18.97
C ALA A 333 -12.37 3.17 -18.25
N ILE A 334 -11.99 3.19 -16.98
CA ILE A 334 -11.94 4.38 -16.16
C ILE A 334 -10.59 5.04 -16.39
N ILE A 335 -10.60 6.17 -17.12
CA ILE A 335 -9.38 6.90 -17.50
C ILE A 335 -8.57 7.30 -16.26
N LEU A 336 -7.26 6.99 -16.27
CA LEU A 336 -6.34 7.34 -15.19
C LEU A 336 -5.57 8.62 -15.51
N GLU A 337 -5.13 9.32 -14.46
CA GLU A 337 -4.35 10.56 -14.58
C GLU A 337 -3.02 10.29 -15.26
N THR A 338 -2.90 10.74 -16.50
CA THR A 338 -1.71 10.53 -17.34
C THR A 338 -1.29 11.82 -18.05
N SER A 339 -1.86 12.97 -17.65
CA SER A 339 -1.64 14.28 -18.26
C SER A 339 -0.53 15.10 -17.58
N LEU A 340 -0.06 14.66 -16.41
CA LEU A 340 1.01 15.33 -15.67
C LEU A 340 2.35 15.20 -16.40
N ASN A 341 2.86 16.32 -16.90
CA ASN A 341 4.15 16.42 -17.55
C ASN A 341 4.91 17.66 -17.01
N PRO A 342 6.03 17.48 -16.28
CA PRO A 342 6.71 16.22 -16.01
C PRO A 342 5.88 15.26 -15.13
N TYR A 343 6.21 13.96 -15.23
CA TYR A 343 5.60 12.91 -14.41
C TYR A 343 5.68 13.29 -12.93
N GLN A 344 4.54 13.22 -12.25
CA GLN A 344 4.46 13.42 -10.80
C GLN A 344 4.23 12.08 -10.14
N GLN A 345 5.26 11.63 -9.44
CA GLN A 345 5.26 10.38 -8.71
C GLN A 345 4.23 10.40 -7.58
N GLY A 346 3.49 9.30 -7.42
CA GLY A 346 2.38 9.21 -6.47
C GLY A 346 1.10 9.90 -6.93
N SER A 347 1.16 10.79 -7.94
CA SER A 347 -0.02 11.40 -8.54
C SER A 347 -0.43 10.71 -9.84
N SER A 348 0.47 10.65 -10.82
CA SER A 348 0.18 10.06 -12.13
C SER A 348 -0.12 8.56 -11.99
N VAL A 349 -1.15 8.07 -12.69
CA VAL A 349 -1.70 6.70 -12.69
C VAL A 349 -2.39 6.27 -11.40
N SER A 350 -1.94 6.74 -10.24
CA SER A 350 -2.59 6.48 -8.95
C SER A 350 -3.79 7.37 -8.66
N HIS A 351 -4.26 8.14 -9.66
CA HIS A 351 -5.46 8.98 -9.61
C HIS A 351 -6.30 8.78 -10.87
N VAL A 352 -7.58 9.17 -10.81
CA VAL A 352 -8.41 9.30 -12.01
C VAL A 352 -8.07 10.58 -12.76
N ASP A 353 -8.29 10.59 -14.09
CA ASP A 353 -8.02 11.75 -14.95
C ASP A 353 -8.76 13.00 -14.46
N PHE A 354 -7.99 14.04 -14.12
CA PHE A 354 -8.54 15.25 -13.51
C PHE A 354 -9.56 15.93 -14.43
N ASN A 355 -9.22 16.13 -15.71
CA ASN A 355 -10.09 16.86 -16.65
C ASN A 355 -11.41 16.12 -16.91
N THR A 356 -11.38 14.79 -16.93
CA THR A 356 -12.56 13.95 -17.16
C THR A 356 -13.50 13.98 -15.95
N TYR A 357 -12.96 13.88 -14.73
CA TYR A 357 -13.79 13.58 -13.55
C TYR A 357 -13.99 14.74 -12.58
N ASN A 358 -13.24 15.83 -12.71
CA ASN A 358 -13.27 16.95 -11.76
C ASN A 358 -14.67 17.56 -11.54
N ASN A 359 -15.59 17.45 -12.51
CA ASN A 359 -16.95 17.97 -12.40
C ASN A 359 -18.03 16.87 -12.44
N THR A 360 -17.66 15.64 -12.08
CA THR A 360 -18.53 14.45 -12.09
C THR A 360 -18.60 13.83 -10.69
N GLY A 361 -19.40 12.78 -10.49
CA GLY A 361 -19.44 12.07 -9.20
C GLY A 361 -18.18 11.31 -8.81
N ASP A 362 -17.26 11.10 -9.75
CA ASP A 362 -16.01 10.38 -9.50
C ASP A 362 -14.84 11.33 -9.26
N PHE A 363 -15.10 12.43 -8.55
CA PHE A 363 -14.12 13.48 -8.29
C PHE A 363 -13.17 13.19 -7.12
N LEU A 364 -13.48 12.20 -6.27
CA LEU A 364 -12.78 12.00 -5.00
C LEU A 364 -11.30 11.65 -5.21
N MET A 365 -10.99 10.77 -6.16
CA MET A 365 -9.61 10.28 -6.42
C MET A 365 -8.88 11.04 -7.52
N LYS A 366 -9.10 12.35 -7.63
CA LYS A 366 -8.29 13.25 -8.46
C LYS A 366 -7.09 13.75 -7.67
N TYR A 367 -5.96 14.03 -8.33
CA TYR A 367 -4.71 14.37 -7.64
C TYR A 367 -4.70 15.75 -6.95
N LEU A 368 -5.71 16.60 -7.20
CA LEU A 368 -5.77 17.96 -6.65
C LEU A 368 -7.09 18.23 -5.93
N ALA A 369 -6.99 18.55 -4.64
CA ALA A 369 -8.12 18.98 -3.81
C ALA A 369 -8.63 20.38 -4.20
N ASP A 370 -9.96 20.56 -4.15
CA ASP A 370 -10.57 21.86 -4.39
C ASP A 370 -10.42 22.79 -3.17
N ARG A 371 -10.28 24.10 -3.43
CA ARG A 371 -10.27 25.14 -2.41
C ARG A 371 -11.61 25.87 -2.38
N GLY A 372 -12.06 26.26 -1.19
CA GLY A 372 -13.24 27.11 -1.03
C GLY A 372 -14.57 26.43 -1.32
N VAL A 373 -14.61 25.10 -1.31
CA VAL A 373 -15.84 24.33 -1.48
C VAL A 373 -15.81 23.13 -0.55
N SER A 374 -16.91 22.89 0.17
CA SER A 374 -17.04 21.75 1.06
C SER A 374 -17.37 20.50 0.26
N LEU A 375 -17.07 19.32 0.81
CA LEU A 375 -17.40 18.03 0.22
C LEU A 375 -18.89 17.92 -0.09
N ARG A 376 -19.74 18.36 0.84
CA ARG A 376 -21.20 18.37 0.65
C ARG A 376 -21.63 19.24 -0.53
N THR A 377 -21.03 20.41 -0.69
CA THR A 377 -21.32 21.29 -1.83
C THR A 377 -20.80 20.70 -3.13
N MET A 378 -19.61 20.08 -3.12
CA MET A 378 -19.08 19.34 -4.27
C MET A 378 -20.03 18.23 -4.71
N THR A 379 -20.46 17.36 -3.80
CA THR A 379 -21.38 16.24 -4.09
C THR A 379 -22.71 16.75 -4.66
N THR A 380 -23.32 17.75 -4.02
CA THR A 380 -24.61 18.30 -4.47
C THR A 380 -24.50 19.00 -5.83
N SER A 381 -23.48 19.85 -6.02
CA SER A 381 -23.31 20.64 -7.25
C SER A 381 -22.95 19.79 -8.47
N ARG A 382 -22.36 18.62 -8.26
CA ARG A 382 -22.04 17.63 -9.29
C ARG A 382 -23.19 16.64 -9.54
N GLY A 383 -24.36 16.86 -8.92
CA GLY A 383 -25.57 16.05 -9.13
C GLY A 383 -25.48 14.63 -8.56
N CYS A 384 -24.66 14.43 -7.53
CA CYS A 384 -24.36 13.11 -6.97
C CYS A 384 -25.19 12.83 -5.73
N THR A 385 -25.61 11.58 -5.56
CA THR A 385 -26.32 11.12 -4.35
C THR A 385 -25.36 10.73 -3.24
N ASP A 386 -24.16 10.28 -3.59
CA ASP A 386 -23.18 9.70 -2.68
C ASP A 386 -21.79 10.30 -2.90
N ILE A 387 -20.97 10.28 -1.84
CA ILE A 387 -19.59 10.76 -1.85
C ILE A 387 -18.66 9.76 -2.55
N ILE A 388 -18.91 8.46 -2.38
CA ILE A 388 -18.22 7.41 -3.12
C ILE A 388 -18.90 7.30 -4.48
N GLY A 389 -18.26 7.89 -5.50
CA GLY A 389 -18.77 7.87 -6.87
C GLY A 389 -18.88 6.45 -7.46
N PRO A 390 -19.72 6.27 -8.50
CA PRO A 390 -19.99 4.96 -9.08
C PRO A 390 -18.74 4.28 -9.68
N LYS A 391 -17.83 5.04 -10.32
CA LYS A 391 -16.57 4.47 -10.85
C LYS A 391 -15.58 4.17 -9.74
N LEU A 392 -15.53 4.99 -8.70
CA LEU A 392 -14.69 4.67 -7.53
C LEU A 392 -15.15 3.38 -6.85
N LYS A 393 -16.46 3.24 -6.63
CA LYS A 393 -17.07 2.00 -6.12
C LYS A 393 -16.70 0.82 -7.01
N LEU A 394 -16.83 0.97 -8.33
CA LEU A 394 -16.52 -0.07 -9.31
C LEU A 394 -15.04 -0.47 -9.30
N ILE A 395 -14.12 0.46 -9.11
CA ILE A 395 -12.69 0.16 -8.94
C ILE A 395 -12.46 -0.69 -7.68
N LEU A 396 -13.03 -0.28 -6.55
CA LEU A 396 -12.87 -1.01 -5.28
C LEU A 396 -13.52 -2.40 -5.35
N GLU A 397 -14.65 -2.54 -6.03
CA GLU A 397 -15.27 -3.83 -6.36
C GLU A 397 -14.34 -4.72 -7.19
N THR A 398 -13.72 -4.13 -8.20
CA THR A 398 -12.84 -4.86 -9.14
C THR A 398 -11.60 -5.41 -8.44
N ILE A 399 -11.01 -4.66 -7.50
CA ILE A 399 -9.85 -5.16 -6.74
C ILE A 399 -10.23 -6.17 -5.66
N GLY A 400 -11.47 -6.17 -5.17
CA GLY A 400 -11.96 -7.22 -4.27
C GLY A 400 -12.89 -6.81 -3.13
N TYR A 401 -13.29 -5.54 -3.00
CA TYR A 401 -14.25 -5.11 -1.98
C TYR A 401 -15.69 -5.50 -2.37
N ALA A 402 -16.46 -6.02 -1.43
CA ALA A 402 -17.84 -6.38 -1.68
C ALA A 402 -18.77 -5.18 -1.50
N THR A 403 -19.85 -5.12 -2.27
CA THR A 403 -20.93 -4.14 -2.14
C THR A 403 -22.28 -4.85 -2.18
N SER A 404 -23.38 -4.11 -1.99
CA SER A 404 -24.73 -4.65 -2.17
C SER A 404 -24.96 -5.20 -3.58
N ASP A 405 -24.36 -4.55 -4.58
CA ASP A 405 -24.59 -4.84 -6.00
C ASP A 405 -23.61 -5.90 -6.51
N TYR A 406 -22.44 -6.01 -5.86
CA TYR A 406 -21.41 -6.99 -6.15
C TYR A 406 -20.90 -7.66 -4.87
N PRO A 407 -21.70 -8.56 -4.24
CA PRO A 407 -21.39 -9.10 -2.92
C PRO A 407 -20.30 -10.18 -2.92
N ASN A 408 -19.96 -10.73 -4.08
CA ASN A 408 -18.99 -11.83 -4.22
C ASN A 408 -17.89 -11.45 -5.22
N PRO A 409 -17.02 -10.48 -4.87
CA PRO A 409 -15.93 -10.08 -5.74
C PRO A 409 -14.88 -11.17 -5.90
N TYR A 410 -14.05 -11.01 -6.93
CA TYR A 410 -12.89 -11.87 -7.17
C TYR A 410 -12.02 -11.97 -5.91
N LYS A 411 -11.55 -13.19 -5.61
CA LYS A 411 -10.65 -13.47 -4.49
C LYS A 411 -9.40 -14.19 -5.01
N PRO A 412 -8.18 -13.66 -4.76
CA PRO A 412 -6.94 -14.32 -5.13
C PRO A 412 -6.66 -15.53 -4.22
N ASN A 413 -5.62 -16.29 -4.55
CA ASN A 413 -5.16 -17.41 -3.74
C ASN A 413 -4.14 -16.96 -2.68
N ALA A 414 -4.43 -17.27 -1.41
CA ALA A 414 -3.51 -17.04 -0.29
C ALA A 414 -2.34 -18.02 -0.25
N THR A 415 -2.43 -19.14 -0.98
CA THR A 415 -1.31 -20.08 -1.16
C THR A 415 -0.65 -19.84 -2.51
N ILE A 416 0.63 -19.47 -2.46
CA ILE A 416 1.45 -19.30 -3.66
C ILE A 416 1.95 -20.70 -4.07
N THR A 417 1.39 -21.24 -5.15
CA THR A 417 1.62 -22.65 -5.55
C THR A 417 2.77 -22.82 -6.54
N SER A 418 3.10 -21.76 -7.27
CA SER A 418 4.29 -21.65 -8.11
C SER A 418 4.46 -20.17 -8.46
N ASN A 419 5.61 -19.59 -8.15
CA ASN A 419 5.93 -18.28 -8.70
C ASN A 419 6.29 -18.49 -10.18
N ASN A 420 5.50 -17.93 -11.10
CA ASN A 420 6.01 -17.63 -12.44
C ASN A 420 7.05 -16.49 -12.41
N LEU A 421 7.33 -15.92 -11.23
CA LEU A 421 8.59 -15.23 -10.93
C LEU A 421 9.65 -16.32 -10.69
N ASN A 422 10.50 -16.56 -11.68
CA ASN A 422 11.67 -17.45 -11.67
C ASN A 422 11.99 -18.19 -10.34
N GLN A 423 11.94 -19.52 -10.42
CA GLN A 423 12.23 -20.50 -9.38
C GLN A 423 13.31 -20.14 -8.34
N ASN A 424 12.97 -20.46 -7.07
CA ASN A 424 13.83 -20.65 -5.88
C ASN A 424 14.46 -19.39 -5.24
N VAL A 425 14.30 -19.22 -3.92
CA VAL A 425 15.28 -19.66 -2.90
C VAL A 425 14.80 -19.24 -1.49
N GLY A 426 15.26 -20.04 -0.52
CA GLY A 426 15.33 -19.79 0.92
C GLY A 426 15.76 -18.36 1.30
N GLY A 427 15.43 -17.86 2.49
CA GLY A 427 16.22 -16.77 3.05
C GLY A 427 15.42 -15.73 3.82
N ASN A 428 15.83 -15.51 5.06
CA ASN A 428 15.31 -14.47 5.93
C ASN A 428 15.81 -13.09 5.47
N ALA A 429 14.88 -12.18 5.20
CA ALA A 429 15.18 -10.83 4.77
C ALA A 429 15.73 -9.95 5.92
N VAL A 430 16.86 -9.29 5.67
CA VAL A 430 17.27 -8.04 6.31
C VAL A 430 17.64 -7.10 5.18
N VAL A 431 16.90 -6.01 5.02
CA VAL A 431 17.13 -5.01 3.95
C VAL A 431 18.01 -3.88 4.50
N SER A 432 19.11 -3.60 3.81
CA SER A 432 19.99 -2.46 4.07
C SER A 432 19.47 -1.21 3.36
N ASN A 433 19.03 -0.22 4.13
CA ASN A 433 18.72 1.13 3.65
C ASN A 433 20.00 1.88 3.27
N SER A 434 20.02 2.47 2.08
CA SER A 434 20.89 3.61 1.76
C SER A 434 20.04 4.85 1.50
N SER A 435 19.91 5.69 2.52
CA SER A 435 19.57 7.12 2.42
C SER A 435 20.07 7.82 3.69
N PRO A 436 20.39 9.12 3.63
CA PRO A 436 21.23 9.80 4.62
C PRO A 436 20.62 9.69 6.01
N LYS A 437 21.49 9.49 7.02
CA LYS A 437 21.12 9.38 8.44
C LYS A 437 20.16 10.53 8.83
N MET A 438 18.86 10.26 8.84
CA MET A 438 17.96 10.94 9.75
C MET A 438 18.20 10.35 11.13
N ILE A 439 18.45 11.23 12.08
CA ILE A 439 18.62 10.92 13.49
C ILE A 439 17.34 10.23 13.94
N ASN A 440 17.47 8.97 14.34
CA ASN A 440 16.39 8.18 14.91
C ASN A 440 15.99 8.82 16.25
N LEU A 441 14.99 9.70 16.22
CA LEU A 441 14.42 10.29 17.43
C LEU A 441 13.49 9.25 18.05
N ASP A 442 14.07 8.43 18.92
CA ASP A 442 13.35 7.51 19.78
C ASP A 442 12.32 8.31 20.60
N PHE A 443 11.03 8.13 20.28
CA PHE A 443 9.91 8.85 20.91
C PHE A 443 9.81 8.61 22.42
N LYS A 444 10.51 7.60 22.97
CA LYS A 444 10.65 7.42 24.43
C LYS A 444 11.52 8.50 25.08
N ALA A 445 12.45 9.12 24.35
CA ALA A 445 13.32 10.16 24.89
C ALA A 445 12.59 11.49 25.15
N LEU A 446 11.46 11.74 24.47
CA LEU A 446 10.69 12.99 24.63
C LEU A 446 9.84 13.02 25.92
N ILE A 447 9.54 11.87 26.50
CA ILE A 447 8.82 11.76 27.79
C ILE A 447 9.80 11.93 28.97
N ILE A 448 11.08 11.56 28.80
CA ILE A 448 12.10 11.72 29.85
C ILE A 448 12.53 13.19 30.00
N PHE A 449 12.48 13.99 28.93
CA PHE A 449 12.86 15.41 28.99
C PHE A 449 11.89 16.30 29.79
N ASN A 450 10.64 15.87 30.02
CA ASN A 450 9.69 16.61 30.87
C ASN A 450 9.75 16.22 32.37
N LEU A 451 10.43 15.13 32.72
CA LEU A 451 10.62 14.73 34.13
C LEU A 451 11.92 15.26 34.73
N VAL A 452 12.93 15.59 33.91
CA VAL A 452 14.22 16.13 34.38
C VAL A 452 14.17 17.65 34.62
N SER A 453 13.25 18.37 34.00
CA SER A 453 13.06 19.82 34.22
C SER A 453 12.23 20.18 35.46
N ILE A 454 11.62 19.20 36.15
CA ILE A 454 10.92 19.41 37.42
C ILE A 454 11.83 19.11 38.64
N VAL A 455 12.92 18.38 38.46
CA VAL A 455 13.84 18.01 39.56
C VAL A 455 15.03 18.96 39.71
N THR A 456 15.27 19.86 38.74
CA THR A 456 16.35 20.87 38.81
C THR A 456 15.91 22.27 39.25
N ALA A 457 14.61 22.48 39.52
CA ALA A 457 14.09 23.74 40.07
C ALA A 457 13.99 23.75 41.62
N GLN A 458 14.39 22.68 42.31
CA GLN A 458 14.38 22.60 43.78
C GLN A 458 15.77 22.64 44.45
N PHE A 459 16.86 22.85 43.70
CA PHE A 459 18.22 22.88 44.26
C PHE A 459 19.01 24.19 44.09
N PHE A 460 18.41 25.27 43.57
CA PHE A 460 19.06 26.58 43.47
C PHE A 460 18.27 27.70 44.15
N LEU A 461 17.97 27.55 45.45
CA LEU A 461 17.46 28.65 46.29
C LEU A 461 17.92 28.56 47.75
N LYS A 462 19.11 28.01 48.01
CA LYS A 462 19.81 28.21 49.28
C LYS A 462 21.27 28.55 49.00
N ASP A 463 21.70 29.62 49.67
CA ASP A 463 23.07 30.09 49.85
C ASP A 463 23.65 30.93 48.71
N ILE A 464 23.31 32.24 48.73
CA ILE A 464 24.28 33.35 48.73
C ILE A 464 23.59 34.54 49.44
N TYR A 465 24.00 34.76 50.68
CA TYR A 465 23.93 36.03 51.41
C TYR A 465 25.35 36.26 51.94
N ILE A 466 26.02 37.28 51.41
CA ILE A 466 26.86 38.32 52.05
C ILE A 466 27.28 39.26 50.94
#